data_AF-A0A4U2E432-F1
#
_entry.id   AF-A0A4U2E432-F1
#
_cell.length_a   1.000
_cell.length_b   1.000
_cell.length_c   1.000
_cell.angle_alpha   90.00
_cell.angle_beta   90.00
_cell.angle_gamma   90.00
#
_symmetry.space_group_name_H-M   'P 1'
#
loop_
_entity.id
_entity.type
_entity.pdbx_description
1 polymer ?
#
loop_
_entity_poly.entity_id
_entity_poly.type
_entity_poly.pdbx_seq_one_letter_code
_entity_poly.pdbx_strand_id
1 'polypeptide(L)'
;MHRFALSASYITNQTDGAFGYFPPYTLGAMYAAQFMASMKKTVDVNSVIESGDLSPIFNWLESNIWSKGSLLTTDDLVKGATGETLNAQYFKDHLRSRYL
;
A
#
# COMPACT_ATOMS: atom_id res chain seq x y z
N MET A 1 -2.96 -42.47 19.60
CA MET A 1 -3.74 -42.10 18.40
C MET A 1 -4.53 -40.83 18.75
N HIS A 2 -3.98 -39.61 18.82
CA HIS A 2 -3.21 -38.77 17.89
C HIS A 2 -3.87 -38.47 16.54
N ARG A 3 -4.25 -37.18 16.39
CA ARG A 3 -4.62 -36.42 15.17
C ARG A 3 -6.08 -36.53 14.76
N PHE A 4 -6.91 -35.51 15.03
CA PHE A 4 -7.99 -35.05 14.13
C PHE A 4 -8.77 -33.78 14.58
N ALA A 5 -8.21 -32.85 15.38
CA ALA A 5 -8.98 -31.68 15.85
C ALA A 5 -8.21 -30.34 15.82
N LEU A 6 -7.32 -30.12 14.85
CA LEU A 6 -6.58 -28.86 14.67
C LEU A 6 -6.89 -28.14 13.34
N SER A 7 -8.08 -28.32 12.77
CA SER A 7 -8.47 -27.63 11.53
C SER A 7 -9.70 -26.72 11.67
N ALA A 8 -10.18 -26.46 12.89
CA ALA A 8 -11.41 -25.69 13.12
C ALA A 8 -11.18 -24.20 13.45
N SER A 9 -9.96 -23.68 13.31
CA SER A 9 -9.65 -22.25 13.56
C SER A 9 -9.43 -21.43 12.28
N TYR A 10 -9.63 -22.02 11.09
CA TYR A 10 -9.39 -21.33 9.81
C TYR A 10 -10.64 -20.73 9.15
N ILE A 11 -11.81 -20.83 9.79
CA ILE A 11 -13.08 -20.42 9.17
C ILE A 11 -13.92 -19.60 10.16
N THR A 12 -13.52 -18.35 10.43
CA THR A 12 -14.42 -17.34 11.01
C THR A 12 -14.68 -16.17 10.07
N ASN A 13 -14.07 -16.13 8.88
CA ASN A 13 -14.25 -15.00 7.95
C ASN A 13 -15.45 -15.16 6.99
N GLN A 14 -16.28 -16.19 7.13
CA GLN A 14 -17.34 -16.51 6.16
C GLN A 14 -18.76 -16.40 6.75
N THR A 15 -18.96 -15.59 7.79
CA THR A 15 -20.31 -15.39 8.37
C THR A 15 -20.62 -13.92 8.71
N ASP A 16 -20.01 -12.98 8.01
CA ASP A 16 -20.53 -11.62 7.85
C ASP A 16 -20.35 -11.29 6.37
N GLY A 17 -21.41 -10.88 5.69
CA GLY A 17 -21.48 -10.72 4.23
C GLY A 17 -20.54 -9.66 3.65
N ALA A 18 -19.23 -9.89 3.73
CA ALA A 18 -18.18 -9.05 3.19
C ALA A 18 -17.56 -9.74 1.96
N PHE A 19 -18.39 -10.06 0.97
CA PHE A 19 -17.94 -10.24 -0.42
C PHE A 19 -17.34 -8.91 -0.89
N GLY A 20 -16.05 -8.69 -0.57
CA GLY A 20 -15.39 -7.40 -0.79
C GLY A 20 -14.30 -7.02 0.23
N TYR A 21 -14.05 -7.83 1.27
CA TYR A 21 -12.99 -7.54 2.26
C TYR A 21 -11.58 -8.00 1.84
N PHE A 22 -11.47 -8.87 0.82
CA PHE A 22 -10.19 -9.31 0.24
C PHE A 22 -9.54 -8.32 -0.76
N PRO A 23 -10.31 -7.61 -1.63
CA PRO A 23 -9.80 -6.56 -2.52
C PRO A 23 -9.01 -5.40 -1.87
N PRO A 24 -9.41 -4.82 -0.72
CA PRO A 24 -8.79 -3.58 -0.22
C PRO A 24 -7.33 -3.74 0.17
N TYR A 25 -6.89 -4.92 0.63
CA TYR A 25 -5.49 -5.14 0.97
C TYR A 25 -4.57 -5.15 -0.26
N THR A 26 -5.05 -5.74 -1.36
CA THR A 26 -4.28 -5.76 -2.62
C THR A 26 -4.25 -4.37 -3.23
N LEU A 27 -5.38 -3.67 -3.24
CA LEU A 27 -5.45 -2.28 -3.72
C LEU A 27 -4.56 -1.36 -2.88
N GLY A 28 -4.59 -1.48 -1.55
CA GLY A 28 -3.71 -0.73 -0.66
C GLY A 28 -2.23 -0.97 -0.93
N ALA A 29 -1.83 -2.22 -1.19
CA ALA A 29 -0.45 -2.54 -1.54
C ALA A 29 -0.03 -1.97 -2.91
N MET A 30 -0.95 -1.94 -3.89
CA MET A 30 -0.70 -1.32 -5.19
C MET A 30 -0.52 0.20 -5.06
N TYR A 31 -1.38 0.87 -4.28
CA TYR A 31 -1.23 2.29 -3.99
C TYR A 31 0.09 2.58 -3.27
N ALA A 32 0.44 1.80 -2.25
CA ALA A 32 1.70 1.96 -1.53
C ALA A 32 2.92 1.79 -2.43
N ALA A 33 2.90 0.82 -3.36
CA ALA A 33 3.98 0.62 -4.33
C ALA A 33 4.14 1.80 -5.29
N GLN A 34 3.02 2.34 -5.80
CA GLN A 34 3.03 3.50 -6.69
C GLN A 34 3.47 4.77 -5.96
N PHE A 35 2.99 4.99 -4.73
CA PHE A 35 3.44 6.12 -3.90
C PHE A 35 4.93 6.02 -3.56
N MET A 36 5.43 4.83 -3.22
CA MET A 36 6.86 4.62 -3.00
C MET A 36 7.67 4.95 -4.26
N ALA A 37 7.21 4.55 -5.44
CA ALA A 37 7.89 4.85 -6.71
C ALA A 37 7.91 6.35 -7.02
N SER A 38 6.81 7.07 -6.78
CA SER A 38 6.74 8.52 -6.97
C SER A 38 7.54 9.28 -5.92
N MET A 39 7.44 8.87 -4.65
CA MET A 39 8.19 9.48 -3.55
C MET A 39 9.70 9.35 -3.76
N LYS A 40 10.21 8.21 -4.25
CA LYS A 40 11.61 8.01 -4.61
C LYS A 40 12.14 8.98 -5.68
N LYS A 41 11.27 9.62 -6.47
CA LYS A 41 11.68 10.65 -7.46
C LYS A 41 11.91 12.01 -6.81
N THR A 42 11.28 12.28 -5.66
CA THR A 42 11.29 13.59 -4.99
C THR A 42 12.04 13.57 -3.66
N VAL A 43 12.11 12.42 -3.00
CA VAL A 43 12.74 12.20 -1.69
C VAL A 43 13.75 11.08 -1.85
N ASP A 44 14.97 11.29 -1.37
CA ASP A 44 15.97 10.23 -1.27
C ASP A 44 15.65 9.31 -0.09
N VAL A 45 14.80 8.32 -0.35
CA VAL A 45 14.33 7.36 0.65
C VAL A 45 15.49 6.58 1.28
N ASN A 46 16.57 6.31 0.53
CA ASN A 46 17.70 5.55 1.06
C ASN A 46 18.46 6.38 2.10
N SER A 47 18.77 7.64 1.78
CA SER A 47 19.44 8.54 2.72
C SER A 47 18.60 8.81 3.97
N VAL A 48 17.28 8.90 3.83
CA VAL A 48 16.34 9.06 4.95
C VAL A 48 16.29 7.83 5.87
N ILE A 49 16.33 6.63 5.29
CA ILE A 49 16.37 5.39 6.08
C ILE A 49 17.72 5.26 6.80
N GLU A 50 18.82 5.62 6.14
CA GLU A 50 20.18 5.60 6.73
C GLU A 50 20.36 6.63 7.85
N SER A 51 19.76 7.82 7.72
CA SER A 51 19.83 8.86 8.74
C SER A 51 18.97 8.56 9.97
N GLY A 52 17.96 7.69 9.82
CA GLY A 52 16.97 7.36 10.85
C GLY A 52 15.89 8.44 11.04
N ASP A 53 15.97 9.56 10.32
CA ASP A 53 14.97 10.62 10.38
C ASP A 53 13.93 10.47 9.26
N LEU A 54 12.81 9.84 9.58
CA LEU A 54 11.70 9.59 8.65
C LEU A 54 10.82 10.81 8.37
N SER A 55 11.12 11.97 8.97
CA SER A 55 10.33 13.22 8.78
C SER A 55 10.11 13.58 7.31
N PRO A 56 11.08 13.44 6.39
CA PRO A 56 10.87 13.77 4.97
C PRO A 56 9.85 12.88 4.28
N ILE A 57 9.74 11.61 4.69
CA ILE A 57 8.72 10.67 4.19
C ILE A 57 7.34 11.08 4.68
N PHE A 58 7.22 11.39 5.98
CA PHE A 58 5.94 11.82 6.55
C PHE A 58 5.46 13.15 5.97
N ASN A 59 6.35 14.12 5.79
CA ASN A 59 6.02 15.40 5.17
C ASN A 59 5.52 15.23 3.73
N TRP A 60 6.14 14.33 2.96
CA TRP A 60 5.69 14.01 1.62
C TRP A 60 4.28 13.39 1.63
N LEU A 61 4.04 12.43 2.52
CA LEU A 61 2.73 11.79 2.66
C LEU A 61 1.65 12.78 3.12
N GLU A 62 1.98 13.70 4.02
CA GLU A 62 1.04 14.72 4.48
C GLU A 62 0.62 15.65 3.34
N SER A 63 1.59 16.19 2.60
CA SER A 63 1.36 17.14 1.51
C SER A 63 0.66 16.51 0.30
N ASN A 64 0.96 15.24 0.00
CA ASN A 64 0.46 14.59 -1.21
C ASN A 64 -0.77 13.71 -0.97
N ILE A 65 -0.91 13.12 0.22
CA ILE A 65 -1.92 12.10 0.52
C ILE A 65 -2.86 12.59 1.64
N TRP A 66 -2.37 12.79 2.87
CA TRP A 66 -3.24 12.98 4.04
C TRP A 66 -4.05 14.28 3.98
N SER A 67 -3.45 15.37 3.51
CA SER A 67 -4.16 16.65 3.33
C SER A 67 -5.27 16.58 2.27
N LYS A 68 -5.18 15.66 1.31
CA LYS A 68 -6.11 15.54 0.17
C LYS A 68 -7.09 14.36 0.31
N GLY A 69 -6.79 13.39 1.16
CA GLY A 69 -7.57 12.15 1.33
C GLY A 69 -8.99 12.35 1.87
N SER A 70 -9.24 13.48 2.54
CA SER A 70 -10.60 13.85 2.99
C SER A 70 -11.37 14.73 2.00
N LEU A 71 -10.74 15.12 0.89
CA LEU A 71 -11.27 16.09 -0.08
C LEU A 71 -11.44 15.50 -1.49
N LEU A 72 -10.62 14.51 -1.87
CA LEU A 72 -10.58 13.95 -3.23
C LEU A 72 -10.92 12.47 -3.26
N THR A 73 -11.42 12.00 -4.40
CA THR A 73 -11.56 10.57 -4.67
C THR A 73 -10.18 9.90 -4.76
N THR A 74 -10.09 8.60 -4.47
CA THR A 74 -8.81 7.87 -4.48
C THR A 74 -8.08 7.99 -5.82
N ASP A 75 -8.79 7.97 -6.94
CA ASP A 75 -8.20 8.13 -8.28
C ASP A 75 -7.62 9.53 -8.50
N ASP A 76 -8.34 10.59 -8.09
CA ASP A 76 -7.84 11.96 -8.22
C ASP A 76 -6.64 12.22 -7.30
N LEU A 77 -6.65 11.62 -6.12
CA LEU A 77 -5.54 11.71 -5.17
C LEU A 77 -4.29 11.01 -5.73
N VAL A 78 -4.46 9.82 -6.30
CA VAL A 78 -3.36 9.04 -6.87
C VAL A 78 -2.80 9.73 -8.11
N LYS A 79 -3.68 10.25 -8.97
CA LYS A 79 -3.27 11.04 -10.13
C LYS A 79 -2.56 12.34 -9.71
N GLY A 80 -3.04 13.01 -8.67
CA GLY A 80 -2.41 14.22 -8.13
C GLY A 80 -1.05 13.97 -7.46
N ALA A 81 -0.88 12.85 -6.76
CA ALA A 81 0.36 12.49 -6.07
C ALA A 81 1.40 11.83 -6.98
N THR A 82 0.97 11.09 -8.00
CA THR A 82 1.84 10.23 -8.82
C THR A 82 1.91 10.66 -10.29
N GLY A 83 0.97 11.48 -10.75
CA GLY A 83 0.85 11.94 -12.13
C GLY A 83 -0.02 11.04 -13.02
N GLU A 84 -0.35 9.82 -12.57
CA GLU A 84 -1.12 8.82 -13.32
C GLU A 84 -2.17 8.11 -12.43
N THR A 85 -3.17 7.49 -13.04
CA THR A 85 -4.16 6.65 -12.31
C THR A 85 -3.50 5.40 -11.74
N LEU A 86 -4.20 4.64 -10.90
CA LEU A 86 -3.66 3.41 -10.29
C LEU A 86 -3.11 2.46 -11.37
N ASN A 87 -1.83 2.11 -11.25
CA ASN A 87 -1.15 1.27 -12.21
C ASN A 87 -0.55 0.03 -11.54
N ALA A 88 -1.09 -1.13 -11.91
CA ALA A 88 -0.68 -2.43 -11.37
C ALA A 88 0.79 -2.80 -11.66
N GLN A 89 1.42 -2.13 -12.62
CA GLN A 89 2.80 -2.40 -13.00
C GLN A 89 3.78 -2.09 -11.86
N TYR A 90 3.56 -0.99 -11.12
CA TYR A 90 4.40 -0.64 -9.96
C TYR A 90 4.38 -1.72 -8.87
N PHE A 91 3.23 -2.35 -8.65
CA PHE A 91 3.12 -3.46 -7.70
C PHE A 91 3.90 -4.69 -8.17
N LYS A 92 3.80 -5.04 -9.46
CA LYS A 92 4.58 -6.15 -10.04
C LYS A 92 6.08 -5.88 -9.95
N ASP A 93 6.51 -4.67 -10.24
CA ASP A 93 7.93 -4.30 -10.19
C ASP A 93 8.45 -4.26 -8.76
N HIS A 94 7.65 -3.80 -7.80
CA HIS A 94 7.96 -3.86 -6.38
C HIS A 94 8.10 -5.32 -5.89
N LEU A 95 7.19 -6.21 -6.30
CA LEU A 95 7.30 -7.63 -5.98
C LEU A 95 8.55 -8.26 -6.59
N ARG A 96 8.85 -7.96 -7.86
CA ARG A 96 10.07 -8.43 -8.52
C ARG A 96 11.31 -7.95 -7.78
N SER A 97 11.41 -6.65 -7.48
CA SER A 97 12.57 -6.08 -6.80
C SER A 97 12.80 -6.61 -5.36
N ARG A 98 11.76 -7.13 -4.70
CA ARG A 98 11.86 -7.63 -3.32
C ARG A 98 12.05 -9.14 -3.24
N TYR A 99 11.57 -9.90 -4.23
CA TYR A 99 11.56 -11.38 -4.19
C TYR A 99 12.43 -12.06 -5.26
N LEU A 100 12.90 -11.32 -6.27
CA LEU A 100 13.93 -11.75 -7.23
C LEU A 100 15.22 -10.97 -6.97
#